data_AF-K5VR13-F1
#
_entry.id   AF-K5VR13-F1
#
_cell.length_a   1.000
_cell.length_b   1.000
_cell.length_c   1.000
_cell.angle_alpha   90.00
_cell.angle_beta   90.00
_cell.angle_gamma   90.00
#
_symmetry.space_group_name_H-M   'P 1'
#
loop_
_entity.id
_entity.type
_entity.pdbx_description
1 polymer ?
#
loop_
_entity_poly.entity_id
_entity_poly.type
_entity_poly.pdbx_seq_one_letter_code
_entity_poly.pdbx_strand_id
1 'polypeptide(L)'
;MYHNKDSQIIREAKIYAALLVAQQRDEDQSVEKAPWQPSKEFKTNVRAWTLGVFLSPCLPAYKGDIAVNRMTSVIKRERSVFELPPNNDKDFAKWGTITDVIEDMNTDIRRRFKAYFERSVQGPNTEHWTIYALTQKMCCIYTTKGTSMCKPSVPLCARAAFLRKCFMKNSQRDFWDSVDANLRSLREKLGGDETKISDYFRDTLKEDRRIHGVENMAESASLPRTANVWQREIDEIVNNAD
;
A
#
# COMPACT_ATOMS: atom_id res chain seq x y z
N MET A 1 -28.53 71.39 5.96
CA MET A 1 -29.19 70.30 6.71
C MET A 1 -29.17 68.95 5.95
N TYR A 2 -28.07 68.58 5.26
CA TYR A 2 -28.02 67.34 4.44
C TYR A 2 -26.88 66.36 4.81
N HIS A 3 -26.03 66.69 5.80
CA HIS A 3 -24.84 65.88 6.12
C HIS A 3 -25.06 64.73 7.11
N ASN A 4 -26.28 64.55 7.63
CA ASN A 4 -26.55 63.55 8.69
C ASN A 4 -27.19 62.25 8.16
N LYS A 5 -27.82 62.28 6.98
CA LYS A 5 -28.49 61.10 6.40
C LYS A 5 -27.52 60.12 5.74
N ASP A 6 -26.51 60.61 5.03
CA ASP A 6 -25.51 59.75 4.37
C ASP A 6 -24.66 58.96 5.38
N SER A 7 -24.32 59.59 6.52
CA SER A 7 -23.62 58.95 7.63
C SER A 7 -24.43 57.79 8.23
N GLN A 8 -25.74 57.97 8.34
CA GLN A 8 -26.66 56.94 8.86
C GLN A 8 -26.77 55.76 7.89
N ILE A 9 -26.93 56.02 6.59
CA ILE A 9 -27.03 54.98 5.56
C ILE A 9 -25.74 54.15 5.50
N ILE A 10 -24.56 54.79 5.58
CA ILE A 10 -23.27 54.08 5.59
C ILE A 10 -23.13 53.21 6.83
N ARG A 11 -23.62 53.66 7.99
CA ARG A 11 -23.59 52.89 9.23
C ARG A 11 -24.52 51.67 9.16
N GLU A 12 -25.72 51.84 8.64
CA GLU A 12 -26.70 50.76 8.44
C GLU A 12 -26.18 49.71 7.45
N ALA A 13 -25.56 50.13 6.34
CA ALA A 13 -24.94 49.23 5.37
C ALA A 13 -23.80 48.41 5.98
N LYS A 14 -22.96 49.01 6.84
CA LYS A 14 -21.88 48.29 7.54
C LYS A 14 -22.41 47.27 8.55
N ILE A 15 -23.49 47.61 9.26
CA ILE A 15 -24.14 46.69 10.21
C ILE A 15 -24.76 45.51 9.44
N TYR A 16 -25.43 45.78 8.32
CA TYR A 16 -26.02 44.73 7.49
C TYR A 16 -24.96 43.81 6.89
N ALA A 17 -23.84 44.36 6.40
CA ALA A 17 -22.70 43.57 5.93
C ALA A 17 -22.09 42.71 7.05
N ALA A 18 -21.96 43.25 8.26
CA ALA A 18 -21.46 42.49 9.42
C ALA A 18 -22.41 41.37 9.84
N LEU A 19 -23.73 41.61 9.78
CA LEU A 19 -24.76 40.60 10.03
C LEU A 19 -24.75 39.50 8.98
N LEU A 20 -24.57 39.83 7.70
CA LEU A 20 -24.43 38.83 6.63
C LEU A 20 -23.20 37.95 6.82
N VAL A 21 -22.05 38.55 7.19
CA VAL A 21 -20.83 37.78 7.48
C VAL A 21 -21.01 36.92 8.74
N ALA A 22 -21.73 37.41 9.74
CA ALA A 22 -22.05 36.63 10.93
C ALA A 22 -23.00 35.47 10.60
N GLN A 23 -24.04 35.69 9.79
CA GLN A 23 -24.95 34.65 9.32
C GLN A 23 -24.23 33.60 8.48
N GLN A 24 -23.34 34.00 7.56
CA GLN A 24 -22.52 33.05 6.81
C GLN A 24 -21.60 32.22 7.71
N ARG A 25 -21.04 32.82 8.78
CA ARG A 25 -20.24 32.10 9.77
C ARG A 25 -21.07 31.15 10.63
N ASP A 26 -22.29 31.54 10.98
CA ASP A 26 -23.22 30.69 11.74
C ASP A 26 -23.72 29.52 10.88
N GLU A 27 -24.04 29.75 9.60
CA GLU A 27 -24.40 28.68 8.65
C GLU A 27 -23.24 27.69 8.43
N ASP A 28 -21.99 28.18 8.44
CA ASP A 28 -20.79 27.32 8.41
C ASP A 28 -20.55 26.57 9.74
N GLN A 29 -21.06 27.08 10.86
CA GLN A 29 -20.88 26.49 12.21
C GLN A 29 -22.05 25.59 12.66
N SER A 30 -23.25 25.76 12.10
CA SER A 30 -24.46 25.04 12.54
C SER A 30 -24.67 23.67 11.87
N VAL A 31 -23.75 23.23 11.02
CA VAL A 31 -23.74 21.85 10.53
C VAL A 31 -22.57 21.15 11.20
N GLU A 32 -22.86 20.42 12.28
CA GLU A 32 -21.99 19.34 12.75
C GLU A 32 -21.89 18.34 11.58
N LYS A 33 -20.93 18.57 10.68
CA LYS A 33 -20.75 17.74 9.48
C LYS A 33 -20.44 16.35 9.99
N ALA A 34 -21.32 15.40 9.68
CA ALA A 34 -21.14 14.00 10.03
C ALA A 34 -19.69 13.57 9.71
N PRO A 35 -19.02 12.82 10.61
CA PRO A 35 -17.65 12.39 10.39
C PRO A 35 -17.51 11.76 9.01
N TRP A 36 -16.52 12.23 8.24
CA TRP A 36 -16.31 11.69 6.90
C TRP A 36 -16.14 10.17 6.95
N GLN A 37 -16.87 9.47 6.08
CA GLN A 37 -16.79 8.02 5.96
C GLN A 37 -16.24 7.64 4.58
N PRO A 38 -15.28 6.71 4.51
CA PRO A 38 -14.74 6.24 3.24
C PRO A 38 -15.79 5.47 2.44
N SER A 39 -15.92 5.81 1.15
CA SER A 39 -16.79 5.12 0.19
C SER A 39 -16.38 3.65 0.00
N LYS A 40 -17.27 2.84 -0.57
CA LYS A 40 -16.97 1.43 -0.90
C LYS A 40 -15.88 1.36 -1.97
N GLU A 41 -15.94 2.27 -2.92
CA GLU A 41 -15.00 2.48 -4.01
C GLU A 41 -13.61 2.83 -3.44
N PHE A 42 -13.54 3.81 -2.52
CA PHE A 42 -12.32 4.15 -1.79
C PHE A 42 -11.69 2.92 -1.12
N LYS A 43 -12.46 2.16 -0.34
CA LYS A 43 -11.96 0.95 0.34
C LYS A 43 -11.48 -0.11 -0.65
N THR A 44 -12.14 -0.23 -1.80
CA THR A 44 -11.75 -1.17 -2.87
C THR A 44 -10.43 -0.77 -3.51
N ASN A 45 -10.24 0.53 -3.78
CA ASN A 45 -8.99 1.06 -4.32
C ASN A 45 -7.87 0.92 -3.29
N VAL A 46 -8.09 1.31 -2.03
CA VAL A 46 -7.08 1.15 -0.96
C VAL A 46 -6.63 -0.30 -0.85
N ARG A 47 -7.54 -1.28 -0.90
CA ARG A 47 -7.19 -2.71 -0.92
C ARG A 47 -6.24 -3.07 -2.06
N ALA A 48 -6.59 -2.72 -3.29
CA ALA A 48 -5.80 -3.07 -4.47
C ALA A 48 -4.40 -2.43 -4.41
N TRP A 49 -4.32 -1.14 -4.09
CA TRP A 49 -3.07 -0.40 -4.05
C TRP A 49 -2.19 -0.78 -2.85
N THR A 50 -2.78 -1.06 -1.69
CA THR A 50 -2.03 -1.57 -0.52
C THR A 50 -1.40 -2.93 -0.84
N LEU A 51 -2.12 -3.81 -1.55
CA LEU A 51 -1.54 -5.05 -2.06
C LEU A 51 -0.38 -4.77 -3.02
N GLY A 52 -0.50 -3.80 -3.92
CA GLY A 52 0.59 -3.36 -4.79
C GLY A 52 1.83 -2.92 -4.02
N VAL A 53 1.67 -2.14 -2.93
CA VAL A 53 2.77 -1.75 -2.03
C VAL A 53 3.44 -2.96 -1.40
N PHE A 54 2.66 -3.93 -0.93
CA PHE A 54 3.17 -5.19 -0.35
C PHE A 54 3.89 -6.09 -1.36
N LEU A 55 3.47 -6.05 -2.63
CA LEU A 55 4.10 -6.77 -3.72
C LEU A 55 5.33 -6.04 -4.28
N SER A 56 5.60 -4.82 -3.84
CA SER A 56 6.79 -4.10 -4.28
C SER A 56 8.07 -4.79 -3.80
N PRO A 57 9.01 -5.15 -4.69
CA PRO A 57 10.31 -5.68 -4.30
C PRO A 57 11.13 -4.69 -3.48
N CYS A 58 10.87 -3.39 -3.63
CA CYS A 58 11.59 -2.29 -2.99
C CYS A 58 11.13 -2.03 -1.54
N LEU A 59 10.03 -2.63 -1.09
CA LEU A 59 9.49 -2.36 0.25
C LEU A 59 10.53 -2.63 1.35
N PRO A 60 10.86 -1.65 2.22
CA PRO A 60 11.89 -1.84 3.24
C PRO A 60 11.51 -2.83 4.34
N ALA A 61 10.26 -2.76 4.78
CA ALA A 61 9.70 -3.54 5.88
C ALA A 61 8.19 -3.72 5.69
N TYR A 62 7.66 -4.82 6.18
CA TYR A 62 6.25 -5.21 6.08
C TYR A 62 5.45 -4.89 7.35
N LYS A 63 6.11 -4.67 8.48
CA LYS A 63 5.50 -4.31 9.77
C LYS A 63 5.89 -2.89 10.20
N GLY A 64 5.03 -2.32 11.03
CA GLY A 64 5.14 -0.94 11.49
C GLY A 64 4.70 0.06 10.42
N ASP A 65 5.18 1.27 10.56
CA ASP A 65 4.64 2.43 9.84
C ASP A 65 5.17 2.52 8.41
N ILE A 66 6.20 1.76 8.03
CA ILE A 66 6.81 1.87 6.70
C ILE A 66 5.79 1.59 5.61
N ALA A 67 5.08 0.46 5.66
CA ALA A 67 4.08 0.14 4.65
C ALA A 67 2.89 1.12 4.67
N VAL A 68 2.49 1.59 5.85
CA VAL A 68 1.45 2.61 6.02
C VAL A 68 1.87 3.91 5.35
N ASN A 69 3.07 4.41 5.65
CA ASN A 69 3.64 5.63 5.09
C ASN A 69 3.79 5.54 3.57
N ARG A 70 4.26 4.39 3.04
CA ARG A 70 4.32 4.17 1.59
C ARG A 70 2.94 4.23 0.94
N MET A 71 1.93 3.62 1.54
CA MET A 71 0.55 3.72 1.05
C MET A 71 -0.03 5.14 1.18
N THR A 72 0.28 5.87 2.27
CA THR A 72 -0.10 7.27 2.43
C THR A 72 0.52 8.15 1.33
N SER A 73 1.78 7.90 0.96
CA SER A 73 2.42 8.57 -0.18
C SER A 73 1.73 8.26 -1.50
N VAL A 74 1.30 7.00 -1.71
CA VAL A 74 0.47 6.62 -2.88
C VAL A 74 -0.83 7.42 -2.91
N ILE A 75 -1.57 7.47 -1.80
CA ILE A 75 -2.85 8.20 -1.73
C ILE A 75 -2.66 9.69 -2.00
N LYS A 76 -1.59 10.29 -1.46
CA LYS A 76 -1.27 11.70 -1.67
C LYS A 76 -0.89 12.02 -3.11
N ARG A 77 -0.24 11.09 -3.82
CA ARG A 77 0.12 11.25 -5.23
C ARG A 77 -1.10 11.03 -6.14
N GLU A 78 -1.86 9.98 -5.90
CA GLU A 78 -2.97 9.53 -6.75
C GLU A 78 -4.34 9.99 -6.22
N ARG A 79 -4.46 11.24 -5.76
CA ARG A 79 -5.65 11.73 -5.03
C ARG A 79 -6.97 11.53 -5.79
N SER A 80 -6.93 11.64 -7.11
CA SER A 80 -8.09 11.43 -7.98
C SER A 80 -8.61 10.00 -7.94
N VAL A 81 -7.73 9.01 -7.84
CA VAL A 81 -8.09 7.59 -7.71
C VAL A 81 -8.80 7.31 -6.38
N PHE A 82 -8.47 8.07 -5.35
CA PHE A 82 -9.02 7.92 -4.00
C PHE A 82 -10.14 8.92 -3.68
N GLU A 83 -10.71 9.60 -4.68
CA GLU A 83 -11.85 10.51 -4.50
C GLU A 83 -11.59 11.59 -3.43
N LEU A 84 -10.33 11.98 -3.24
CA LEU A 84 -9.95 12.92 -2.19
C LEU A 84 -10.03 14.37 -2.70
N PRO A 85 -10.79 15.26 -2.04
CA PRO A 85 -10.90 16.65 -2.45
C PRO A 85 -9.57 17.40 -2.26
N PRO A 86 -9.34 18.50 -3.01
CA PRO A 86 -8.19 19.37 -2.81
C PRO A 86 -8.12 19.90 -1.37
N ASN A 87 -6.92 20.10 -0.83
CA ASN A 87 -6.66 20.71 0.50
C ASN A 87 -7.15 19.94 1.74
N ASN A 88 -7.39 18.63 1.66
CA ASN A 88 -7.76 17.83 2.84
C ASN A 88 -6.57 17.46 3.77
N ASP A 89 -5.36 17.93 3.49
CA ASP A 89 -4.15 17.60 4.26
C ASP A 89 -4.19 18.07 5.73
N LYS A 90 -5.09 19.00 6.06
CA LYS A 90 -5.28 19.54 7.42
C LYS A 90 -6.38 18.84 8.22
N ASP A 91 -7.11 17.90 7.60
CA ASP A 91 -8.21 17.20 8.24
C ASP A 91 -7.69 15.96 8.98
N PHE A 92 -7.24 16.17 10.21
CA PHE A 92 -6.66 15.11 11.05
C PHE A 92 -7.61 13.93 11.29
N ALA A 93 -8.92 14.20 11.44
CA ALA A 93 -9.91 13.16 11.67
C ALA A 93 -10.06 12.26 10.44
N LYS A 94 -10.15 12.86 9.25
CA LYS A 94 -10.17 12.12 7.97
C LYS A 94 -8.90 11.30 7.79
N TRP A 95 -7.72 11.87 8.04
CA TRP A 95 -6.47 11.13 7.93
C TRP A 95 -6.36 10.00 8.94
N GLY A 96 -6.89 10.16 10.15
CA GLY A 96 -7.05 9.06 11.11
C GLY A 96 -7.83 7.90 10.51
N THR A 97 -9.03 8.17 9.99
CA THR A 97 -9.87 7.15 9.34
C THR A 97 -9.19 6.49 8.13
N ILE A 98 -8.44 7.25 7.33
CA ILE A 98 -7.69 6.70 6.19
C ILE A 98 -6.58 5.76 6.69
N THR A 99 -5.81 6.18 7.70
CA THR A 99 -4.75 5.38 8.30
C THR A 99 -5.30 4.08 8.88
N ASP A 100 -6.41 4.12 9.62
CA ASP A 100 -7.05 2.93 10.18
C ASP A 100 -7.41 1.92 9.07
N VAL A 101 -7.98 2.40 7.96
CA VAL A 101 -8.29 1.55 6.81
C VAL A 101 -7.02 0.91 6.21
N ILE A 102 -5.91 1.66 6.11
CA ILE A 102 -4.64 1.13 5.60
C ILE A 102 -4.07 0.08 6.56
N GLU A 103 -4.07 0.33 7.86
CA GLU A 103 -3.56 -0.59 8.89
C GLU A 103 -4.33 -1.91 8.93
N ASP A 104 -5.66 -1.83 8.83
CA ASP A 104 -6.53 -3.00 8.70
C ASP A 104 -6.15 -3.83 7.46
N MET A 105 -5.94 -3.17 6.31
CA MET A 105 -5.57 -3.85 5.08
C MET A 105 -4.16 -4.45 5.15
N ASN A 106 -3.19 -3.75 5.75
CA ASN A 106 -1.84 -4.26 6.00
C ASN A 106 -1.89 -5.53 6.86
N THR A 107 -2.77 -5.56 7.86
CA THR A 107 -2.97 -6.71 8.73
C THR A 107 -3.62 -7.88 7.98
N ASP A 108 -4.64 -7.64 7.15
CA ASP A 108 -5.27 -8.69 6.34
C ASP A 108 -4.30 -9.28 5.30
N ILE A 109 -3.55 -8.45 4.58
CA ILE A 109 -2.57 -8.90 3.57
C ILE A 109 -1.49 -9.77 4.22
N ARG A 110 -0.90 -9.30 5.33
CA ARG A 110 0.09 -10.08 6.08
C ARG A 110 -0.45 -11.44 6.53
N ARG A 111 -1.67 -11.48 7.06
CA ARG A 111 -2.32 -12.72 7.46
C ARG A 111 -2.47 -13.67 6.26
N ARG A 112 -2.92 -13.17 5.11
CA ARG A 112 -3.10 -13.97 3.88
C ARG A 112 -1.79 -14.45 3.28
N PHE A 113 -0.77 -13.59 3.20
CA PHE A 113 0.57 -13.99 2.74
C PHE A 113 1.13 -15.12 3.58
N LYS A 114 1.04 -15.01 4.91
CA LYS A 114 1.49 -16.07 5.82
C LYS A 114 0.75 -17.39 5.58
N ALA A 115 -0.57 -17.35 5.41
CA ALA A 115 -1.36 -18.54 5.09
C ALA A 115 -0.99 -19.17 3.72
N TYR A 116 -0.61 -18.36 2.74
CA TYR A 116 -0.10 -18.88 1.46
C TYR A 116 1.28 -19.48 1.58
N PHE A 117 2.19 -18.89 2.36
CA PHE A 117 3.49 -19.50 2.62
C PHE A 117 3.34 -20.86 3.29
N GLU A 118 2.49 -20.94 4.32
CA GLU A 118 2.16 -22.19 5.01
C GLU A 118 1.67 -23.25 4.03
N ARG A 119 0.63 -22.95 3.24
CA ARG A 119 0.09 -23.89 2.23
C ARG A 119 1.10 -24.26 1.15
N SER A 120 1.98 -23.34 0.78
CA SER A 120 2.96 -23.56 -0.30
C SER A 120 4.07 -24.54 0.05
N VAL A 121 4.25 -24.86 1.34
CA VAL A 121 5.28 -25.77 1.85
C VAL A 121 4.69 -26.97 2.60
N GLN A 122 3.43 -27.29 2.37
CA GLN A 122 2.81 -28.50 2.92
C GLN A 122 3.23 -29.73 2.11
N GLY A 123 3.50 -30.82 2.82
CA GLY A 123 3.86 -32.11 2.22
C GLY A 123 5.34 -32.21 1.85
N PRO A 124 5.71 -33.23 1.05
CA PRO A 124 7.04 -33.35 0.47
C PRO A 124 7.36 -32.20 -0.48
N ASN A 125 8.65 -31.91 -0.66
CA ASN A 125 9.13 -30.85 -1.57
C ASN A 125 8.54 -30.89 -2.98
N THR A 126 8.23 -32.07 -3.52
CA THR A 126 7.62 -32.26 -4.85
C THR A 126 6.16 -31.79 -4.93
N GLU A 127 5.47 -31.70 -3.79
CA GLU A 127 4.08 -31.24 -3.66
C GLU A 127 3.98 -29.75 -3.29
N HIS A 128 5.10 -29.12 -2.90
CA HIS A 128 5.14 -27.70 -2.65
C HIS A 128 4.70 -26.91 -3.89
N TRP A 129 4.10 -25.75 -3.67
CA TRP A 129 3.75 -24.88 -4.79
C TRP A 129 5.02 -24.35 -5.45
N THR A 130 5.03 -24.25 -6.79
CA THR A 130 6.08 -23.53 -7.50
C THR A 130 6.07 -22.07 -7.05
N ILE A 131 7.22 -21.39 -7.17
CA ILE A 131 7.30 -19.98 -6.81
C ILE A 131 6.37 -19.11 -7.66
N TYR A 132 6.14 -19.51 -8.91
CA TYR A 132 5.18 -18.87 -9.80
C TYR A 132 3.75 -19.01 -9.26
N ALA A 133 3.33 -20.23 -8.92
CA ALA A 133 2.00 -20.49 -8.39
C ALA A 133 1.75 -19.72 -7.07
N LEU A 134 2.74 -19.74 -6.15
CA LEU A 134 2.67 -18.94 -4.91
C LEU A 134 2.53 -17.44 -5.22
N THR A 135 3.36 -16.91 -6.09
CA THR A 135 3.33 -15.49 -6.48
C THR A 135 1.99 -15.13 -7.12
N GLN A 136 1.44 -16.00 -7.96
CA GLN A 136 0.14 -15.80 -8.58
C GLN A 136 -0.98 -15.73 -7.53
N LYS A 137 -0.96 -16.60 -6.51
CA LYS A 137 -1.92 -16.51 -5.39
C LYS A 137 -1.79 -15.21 -4.61
N MET A 138 -0.57 -14.71 -4.42
CA MET A 138 -0.33 -13.41 -3.76
C MET A 138 -0.87 -12.24 -4.59
N CYS A 139 -0.61 -12.20 -5.90
CA CYS A 139 -1.16 -11.17 -6.80
C CYS A 139 -2.70 -11.16 -6.79
N CYS A 140 -3.32 -12.33 -6.77
CA CYS A 140 -4.77 -12.47 -6.87
C CYS A 140 -5.53 -12.36 -5.53
N ILE A 141 -4.93 -11.82 -4.46
CA ILE A 141 -5.64 -11.61 -3.17
C ILE A 141 -6.86 -10.72 -3.35
N TYR A 142 -6.68 -9.62 -4.08
CA TYR A 142 -7.75 -8.70 -4.42
C TYR A 142 -7.83 -8.59 -5.93
N THR A 143 -8.93 -9.05 -6.51
CA THR A 143 -9.20 -8.96 -7.94
C THR A 143 -10.35 -8.00 -8.20
N THR A 144 -10.20 -7.16 -9.21
CA THR A 144 -11.26 -6.25 -9.67
C THR A 144 -11.87 -6.84 -10.93
N LYS A 145 -13.18 -7.11 -10.90
CA LYS A 145 -13.90 -7.77 -12.02
C LYS A 145 -13.24 -9.09 -12.49
N GLY A 146 -12.70 -9.87 -11.55
CA GLY A 146 -12.03 -11.14 -11.84
C GLY A 146 -10.58 -11.02 -12.34
N THR A 147 -10.06 -9.79 -12.50
CA THR A 147 -8.69 -9.56 -12.96
C THR A 147 -7.81 -8.99 -11.84
N SER A 148 -6.62 -9.55 -11.68
CA SER A 148 -5.59 -8.99 -10.79
C SER A 148 -4.88 -7.81 -11.46
N MET A 149 -4.69 -6.71 -10.72
CA MET A 149 -3.93 -5.56 -11.19
C MET A 149 -2.42 -5.82 -11.21
N CYS A 150 -1.95 -6.72 -10.35
CA CYS A 150 -0.55 -7.18 -10.33
C CYS A 150 -0.42 -8.52 -11.07
N LYS A 151 0.73 -8.76 -11.69
CA LYS A 151 1.07 -10.05 -12.31
C LYS A 151 2.43 -10.53 -11.79
N PRO A 152 2.65 -11.86 -11.70
CA PRO A 152 3.96 -12.40 -11.40
C PRO A 152 5.02 -11.84 -12.34
N SER A 153 6.16 -11.47 -11.79
CA SER A 153 7.35 -11.02 -12.50
C SER A 153 8.58 -11.61 -11.81
N VAL A 154 9.72 -11.63 -12.49
CA VAL A 154 10.97 -12.18 -11.91
C VAL A 154 11.33 -11.50 -10.56
N PRO A 155 11.32 -10.16 -10.44
CA PRO A 155 11.61 -9.49 -9.15
C PRO A 155 10.62 -9.88 -8.05
N LEU A 156 9.33 -9.96 -8.37
CA LEU A 156 8.32 -10.32 -7.39
C LEU A 156 8.44 -11.79 -6.96
N CYS A 157 8.73 -12.71 -7.89
CA CYS A 157 9.00 -14.10 -7.54
C CYS A 157 10.24 -14.24 -6.64
N ALA A 158 11.31 -13.47 -6.91
CA ALA A 158 12.48 -13.47 -6.05
C ALA A 158 12.17 -12.96 -4.64
N ARG A 159 11.31 -11.94 -4.54
CA ARG A 159 10.83 -11.44 -3.25
C ARG A 159 9.96 -12.47 -2.51
N ALA A 160 9.04 -13.13 -3.21
CA ALA A 160 8.22 -14.20 -2.65
C ALA A 160 9.08 -15.39 -2.16
N ALA A 161 10.15 -15.74 -2.90
CA ALA A 161 11.08 -16.80 -2.53
C ALA A 161 11.82 -16.46 -1.23
N PHE A 162 12.26 -15.21 -1.09
CA PHE A 162 12.83 -14.72 0.17
C PHE A 162 11.84 -14.81 1.33
N LEU A 163 10.59 -14.39 1.14
CA LEU A 163 9.57 -14.46 2.19
C LEU A 163 9.26 -15.91 2.59
N ARG A 164 9.16 -16.82 1.62
CA ARG A 164 8.99 -18.26 1.87
C ARG A 164 10.19 -18.84 2.63
N LYS A 165 11.41 -18.47 2.25
CA LYS A 165 12.65 -18.85 2.96
C LYS A 165 12.64 -18.34 4.41
N CYS A 166 12.19 -17.12 4.66
CA CYS A 166 12.02 -16.60 6.02
C CYS A 166 10.95 -17.40 6.79
N PHE A 167 9.83 -17.75 6.15
CA PHE A 167 8.75 -18.49 6.78
C PHE A 167 9.21 -19.89 7.20
N MET A 168 9.97 -20.59 6.34
CA MET A 168 10.54 -21.89 6.66
C MET A 168 11.53 -21.86 7.82
N LYS A 169 12.20 -20.72 8.05
CA LYS A 169 13.09 -20.52 9.21
C LYS A 169 12.32 -20.15 10.48
N ASN A 170 11.27 -19.35 10.35
CA ASN A 170 10.41 -18.94 11.46
C ASN A 170 8.96 -18.75 10.98
N SER A 171 8.09 -19.68 11.34
CA SER A 171 6.65 -19.60 11.06
C SER A 171 5.82 -19.05 12.23
N GLN A 172 6.46 -18.61 13.32
CA GLN A 172 5.82 -18.24 14.58
C GLN A 172 5.18 -16.84 14.53
N ARG A 173 4.68 -16.38 15.68
CA ARG A 173 3.96 -15.10 15.82
C ARG A 173 4.79 -13.89 15.36
N ASP A 174 6.09 -13.93 15.60
CA ASP A 174 7.07 -12.90 15.26
C ASP A 174 7.63 -13.03 13.83
N PHE A 175 7.02 -13.85 12.97
CA PHE A 175 7.45 -14.05 11.58
C PHE A 175 7.74 -12.73 10.83
N TRP A 176 6.82 -11.76 10.91
CA TRP A 176 6.99 -10.47 10.22
C TRP A 176 8.11 -9.62 10.82
N ASP A 177 8.30 -9.68 12.14
CA ASP A 177 9.45 -9.03 12.80
C ASP A 177 10.77 -9.64 12.31
N SER A 178 10.81 -10.97 12.18
CA SER A 178 11.96 -11.69 11.63
C SER A 178 12.22 -11.33 10.17
N VAL A 179 11.18 -11.25 9.33
CA VAL A 179 11.31 -10.81 7.92
C VAL A 179 11.96 -9.42 7.85
N ASP A 180 11.46 -8.46 8.63
CA ASP A 180 11.95 -7.09 8.60
C ASP A 180 13.38 -6.98 9.14
N ALA A 181 13.72 -7.74 10.18
CA ALA A 181 15.09 -7.85 10.68
C ALA A 181 16.04 -8.45 9.64
N ASN A 182 15.63 -9.51 8.92
CA ASN A 182 16.43 -10.12 7.86
C ASN A 182 16.65 -9.14 6.68
N LEU A 183 15.62 -8.39 6.29
CA LEU A 183 15.73 -7.36 5.25
C LEU A 183 16.66 -6.23 5.64
N ARG A 184 16.58 -5.76 6.89
CA ARG A 184 17.48 -4.74 7.43
C ARG A 184 18.92 -5.24 7.44
N SER A 185 19.16 -6.42 8.03
CA SER A 185 20.49 -7.03 8.10
C SER A 185 21.10 -7.28 6.72
N LEU A 186 20.28 -7.69 5.74
CA LEU A 186 20.73 -7.85 4.35
C LEU A 186 21.26 -6.53 3.78
N ARG A 187 20.52 -5.43 3.94
CA ARG A 187 20.93 -4.10 3.45
C ARG A 187 22.18 -3.60 4.15
N GLU A 188 22.25 -3.76 5.48
CA GLU A 188 23.42 -3.37 6.27
C GLU A 188 24.68 -4.14 5.84
N LYS A 189 24.59 -5.48 5.72
CA LYS A 189 25.72 -6.33 5.32
C LYS A 189 26.22 -6.06 3.91
N LEU A 190 25.32 -5.70 3.00
CA LEU A 190 25.65 -5.42 1.61
C LEU A 190 25.95 -3.94 1.37
N GLY A 191 25.95 -3.10 2.41
CA GLY A 191 26.24 -1.67 2.32
C GLY A 191 25.26 -0.89 1.43
N GLY A 192 24.02 -1.37 1.30
CA GLY A 192 23.02 -0.77 0.40
C GLY A 192 23.31 -0.94 -1.10
N ASP A 193 24.31 -1.76 -1.48
CA ASP A 193 24.67 -2.00 -2.88
C ASP A 193 23.54 -2.77 -3.61
N GLU A 194 22.82 -2.07 -4.47
CA GLU A 194 21.67 -2.60 -5.21
C GLU A 194 22.03 -3.82 -6.07
N THR A 195 23.26 -3.88 -6.59
CA THR A 195 23.72 -5.00 -7.44
C THR A 195 23.84 -6.26 -6.57
N LYS A 196 24.49 -6.15 -5.41
CA LYS A 196 24.64 -7.28 -4.49
C LYS A 196 23.31 -7.72 -3.88
N ILE A 197 22.42 -6.77 -3.59
CA ILE A 197 21.08 -7.08 -3.11
C ILE A 197 20.30 -7.85 -4.19
N SER A 198 20.35 -7.39 -5.45
CA SER A 198 19.74 -8.07 -6.59
C SER A 198 20.31 -9.48 -6.79
N ASP A 199 21.63 -9.64 -6.68
CA ASP A 199 22.32 -10.93 -6.74
C ASP A 199 21.81 -11.89 -5.65
N TYR A 200 21.68 -11.42 -4.41
CA TYR A 200 21.16 -12.22 -3.31
C TYR A 200 19.73 -12.70 -3.56
N PHE A 201 18.85 -11.82 -4.06
CA PHE A 201 17.47 -12.19 -4.39
C PHE A 201 17.40 -13.17 -5.56
N ARG A 202 18.25 -12.99 -6.58
CA ARG A 202 18.37 -13.94 -7.69
C ARG A 202 18.79 -15.32 -7.21
N ASP A 203 19.81 -15.39 -6.36
CA ASP A 203 20.31 -16.67 -5.86
C ASP A 203 19.30 -17.33 -4.92
N THR A 204 18.58 -16.54 -4.13
CA THR A 204 17.43 -17.01 -3.34
C THR A 204 16.33 -17.60 -4.22
N LEU A 205 16.00 -16.97 -5.35
CA LEU A 205 15.02 -17.48 -6.31
C LEU A 205 15.49 -18.80 -6.96
N LYS A 206 16.76 -18.89 -7.35
CA LYS A 206 17.33 -20.12 -7.92
C LYS A 206 17.23 -21.28 -6.94
N GLU A 207 17.62 -21.05 -5.69
CA GLU A 207 17.57 -22.07 -4.65
C GLU A 207 16.13 -22.52 -4.36
N ASP A 208 15.21 -21.56 -4.27
CA ASP A 208 13.80 -21.83 -4.06
C ASP A 208 13.20 -22.70 -5.19
N ARG A 209 13.52 -22.41 -6.46
CA ARG A 209 13.12 -23.25 -7.61
C ARG A 209 13.73 -24.64 -7.58
N ARG A 210 14.93 -24.80 -7.03
CA ARG A 210 15.61 -26.09 -6.90
C ARG A 210 14.96 -26.97 -5.84
N ILE A 211 14.46 -26.38 -4.75
CA ILE A 211 13.92 -27.12 -3.61
C ILE A 211 12.42 -27.40 -3.79
N HIS A 212 11.64 -26.48 -4.34
CA HIS A 212 10.18 -26.47 -4.17
C HIS A 212 9.37 -26.66 -5.45
N GLY A 213 8.48 -27.64 -5.40
CA GLY A 213 7.61 -28.03 -6.50
C GLY A 213 8.39 -28.74 -7.58
N VAL A 214 7.67 -29.11 -8.65
CA VAL A 214 8.27 -29.63 -9.88
C VAL A 214 8.28 -28.49 -10.88
N GLU A 215 9.47 -28.11 -11.36
CA GLU A 215 9.61 -27.01 -12.31
C GLU A 215 8.85 -27.32 -13.60
N ASN A 216 7.81 -26.55 -13.90
CA ASN A 216 7.10 -26.61 -15.15
C ASN A 216 7.74 -25.64 -16.15
N MET A 217 8.31 -26.16 -17.24
CA MET A 217 9.00 -25.35 -18.24
C MET A 217 8.12 -24.24 -18.84
N ALA A 218 6.80 -24.42 -18.89
CA ALA A 218 5.86 -23.40 -19.36
C ALA A 218 5.77 -22.19 -18.41
N GLU A 219 5.92 -22.39 -17.09
CA GLU A 219 5.92 -21.32 -16.10
C GLU A 219 7.21 -20.49 -16.18
N SER A 220 8.36 -21.16 -16.36
CA SER A 220 9.67 -20.48 -16.48
C SER A 220 9.80 -19.69 -17.78
N ALA A 221 9.18 -20.12 -18.88
CA ALA A 221 9.21 -19.40 -20.16
C ALA A 221 8.28 -18.17 -20.22
N SER A 222 7.24 -18.11 -19.37
CA SER A 222 6.18 -17.10 -19.44
C SER A 222 6.34 -15.94 -18.43
N LEU A 223 7.34 -16.02 -17.54
CA LEU A 223 7.58 -15.01 -16.51
C LEU A 223 8.19 -13.72 -17.10
N PRO A 224 7.48 -12.58 -17.06
CA PRO A 224 8.03 -11.33 -17.54
C PRO A 224 9.21 -10.89 -16.67
N ARG A 225 10.25 -10.35 -17.33
CA ARG A 225 11.46 -9.85 -16.66
C ARG A 225 11.17 -8.62 -15.79
N THR A 226 10.13 -7.87 -16.12
CA THR A 226 9.73 -6.65 -15.43
C THR A 226 8.26 -6.73 -15.01
N ALA A 227 7.89 -5.93 -14.01
CA ALA A 227 6.50 -5.80 -13.59
C ALA A 227 5.67 -5.06 -14.66
N ASN A 228 4.34 -5.23 -14.63
CA ASN A 228 3.45 -4.48 -15.50
C ASN A 228 3.44 -2.98 -15.14
N VAL A 229 2.91 -2.14 -16.05
CA VAL A 229 2.92 -0.67 -15.92
C VAL A 229 2.43 -0.20 -14.55
N TRP A 230 1.26 -0.67 -14.13
CA TRP A 230 0.66 -0.30 -12.85
C TRP A 230 1.54 -0.63 -11.64
N GLN A 231 2.16 -1.82 -11.60
CA GLN A 231 3.03 -2.18 -10.48
C GLN A 231 4.33 -1.37 -10.51
N ARG A 232 4.88 -1.04 -11.69
CA ARG A 232 6.06 -0.17 -11.80
C ARG A 232 5.81 1.22 -11.25
N GLU A 233 4.64 1.79 -11.52
CA GLU A 233 4.25 3.10 -10.96
C GLU A 233 4.23 3.08 -9.43
N ILE A 234 3.75 1.98 -8.82
CA ILE A 234 3.79 1.80 -7.37
C ILE A 234 5.22 1.62 -6.87
N ASP A 235 6.02 0.80 -7.55
CA ASP A 235 7.42 0.55 -7.18
C ASP A 235 8.23 1.86 -7.17
N GLU A 236 7.98 2.75 -8.13
CA GLU A 236 8.56 4.10 -8.18
C GLU A 236 8.15 4.95 -6.96
N ILE A 237 6.89 4.92 -6.53
CA ILE A 237 6.46 5.64 -5.30
C ILE A 237 7.14 5.04 -4.08
N VAL A 238 7.14 3.71 -3.98
CA VAL A 238 7.67 3.00 -2.81
C VAL A 238 9.17 3.25 -2.66
N ASN A 239 9.90 3.35 -3.78
CA ASN A 239 11.33 3.59 -3.81
C ASN A 239 11.70 5.05 -3.52
N ASN A 240 10.88 6.01 -3.97
CA ASN A 240 11.17 7.44 -3.85
C ASN A 240 10.46 8.13 -2.66
N ALA A 241 9.62 7.40 -1.93
CA ALA A 241 9.05 7.94 -0.70
C ALA A 241 10.15 8.00 0.35
N ASP A 242 10.38 9.19 0.90
CA ASP A 242 11.21 9.40 2.09
C ASP A 242 10.68 8.54 3.26
#